data_AF-A0A1V6EZR9-F1
#
_entry.id   AF-A0A1V6EZR9-F1
#
_cell.length_a   1.000
_cell.length_b   1.000
_cell.length_c   1.000
_cell.angle_alpha   90.00
_cell.angle_beta   90.00
_cell.angle_gamma   90.00
#
_symmetry.space_group_name_H-M   'P 1'
#
loop_
_entity.id
_entity.type
_entity.pdbx_description
1 polymer ?
#
loop_
_entity_poly.entity_id
_entity_poly.type
_entity_poly.pdbx_seq_one_letter_code
_entity_poly.pdbx_strand_id
1 'polypeptide(L)' 'MAYLLQASQMLAHSPASVAGMYIQTRLGGDWMHVYGTLPDSADIPGIVERAAVVKH' A
#
# COMPACT_ATOMS: atom_id res chain seq x y z
N MET A 1 -16.38 -0.55 0.32
CA MET A 1 -16.22 0.11 1.64
C MET A 1 -14.91 -0.26 2.33
N ALA A 2 -14.51 -1.54 2.38
CA ALA A 2 -13.26 -1.97 3.04
C ALA A 2 -12.00 -1.18 2.61
N TYR A 3 -11.81 -0.92 1.31
CA TYR A 3 -10.63 -0.17 0.84
C TYR A 3 -10.56 1.27 1.35
N LEU A 4 -11.70 1.95 1.47
CA LEU A 4 -11.75 3.32 1.97
C LEU A 4 -11.41 3.40 3.46
N LEU A 5 -11.93 2.47 4.27
CA LEU A 5 -11.57 2.38 5.68
C LEU A 5 -10.08 2.11 5.85
N GLN A 6 -9.52 1.15 5.10
CA GLN A 6 -8.09 0.86 5.20
C GLN A 6 -7.24 2.05 4.73
N ALA A 7 -7.63 2.75 3.67
CA ALA A 7 -6.96 3.97 3.23
C ALA A 7 -6.98 5.05 4.32
N SER A 8 -8.11 5.24 5.01
CA SER A 8 -8.20 6.23 6.09
C SER A 8 -7.27 5.90 7.26
N GLN A 9 -7.17 4.61 7.64
CA GLN A 9 -6.23 4.18 8.68
C GLN A 9 -4.77 4.40 8.26
N MET A 10 -4.43 4.12 7.00
CA MET A 10 -3.08 4.32 6.49
C MET A 10 -2.71 5.81 6.42
N LEU A 11 -3.62 6.68 6.00
CA LEU A 11 -3.40 8.13 6.00
C LEU A 11 -3.13 8.67 7.41
N ALA A 12 -3.78 8.11 8.43
CA ALA A 12 -3.61 8.55 9.82
C ALA A 12 -2.35 7.97 10.50
N HIS A 13 -1.91 6.77 10.10
CA HIS A 13 -0.97 5.97 10.91
C HIS A 13 0.19 5.33 10.15
N SER A 14 0.31 5.53 8.84
CA SER A 14 1.39 4.96 8.01
C SER A 14 2.21 6.04 7.32
N PRO A 15 3.44 5.71 6.86
CA PRO A 15 4.19 6.61 6.00
C PRO A 15 3.39 7.03 4.77
N ALA A 16 3.47 8.32 4.41
CA ALA A 16 2.69 8.91 3.33
C ALA A 16 2.91 8.20 1.99
N SER A 17 4.13 7.74 1.71
CA SER A 17 4.47 6.99 0.49
C SER A 17 3.67 5.68 0.39
N VAL A 18 3.50 4.95 1.50
CA VAL A 18 2.77 3.68 1.55
C VAL A 18 1.26 3.92 1.42
N ALA A 19 0.74 4.95 2.10
CA ALA A 19 -0.68 5.33 1.99
C ALA A 19 -1.05 5.79 0.57
N GLY A 20 -0.21 6.64 -0.03
CA GLY A 20 -0.37 7.09 -1.41
C GLY A 20 -0.35 5.94 -2.40
N MET A 21 0.61 5.01 -2.27
CA MET A 21 0.69 3.82 -3.11
C MET A 21 -0.56 2.93 -2.96
N TYR A 22 -1.07 2.76 -1.75
CA TYR A 22 -2.30 2.00 -1.51
C TYR A 22 -3.51 2.64 -2.18
N ILE A 23 -3.70 3.96 -2.04
CA ILE A 23 -4.79 4.71 -2.68
C ILE A 23 -4.68 4.59 -4.20
N GLN A 24 -3.51 4.85 -4.78
CA GLN A 24 -3.30 4.80 -6.22
C GLN A 24 -3.70 3.44 -6.80
N THR A 25 -3.28 2.35 -6.14
CA THR A 25 -3.41 1.00 -6.71
C THR A 25 -4.72 0.30 -6.38
N ARG A 26 -5.44 0.70 -5.32
CA ARG A 26 -6.71 0.08 -4.90
C ARG A 26 -7.93 0.95 -5.17
N LEU A 27 -7.75 2.27 -5.25
CA LEU A 27 -8.82 3.24 -5.52
C LEU A 27 -8.68 3.93 -6.89
N GLY A 28 -7.51 3.83 -7.55
CA GLY A 28 -7.24 4.46 -8.84
C GLY A 28 -7.81 3.76 -10.07
N GLY A 29 -8.48 2.61 -9.92
CA GLY A 29 -9.23 1.95 -11.00
C GLY A 29 -8.46 0.93 -11.83
N ASP A 30 -7.12 0.98 -11.86
CA ASP A 30 -6.28 0.05 -12.64
C ASP A 30 -6.00 -1.29 -11.94
N TRP A 31 -6.82 -1.65 -10.95
CA TRP A 31 -6.58 -2.83 -10.15
C TRP A 31 -6.98 -4.11 -10.91
N MET A 32 -6.00 -4.96 -11.20
CA MET A 32 -6.18 -6.16 -12.03
C MET A 32 -6.60 -7.42 -11.27
N HIS A 33 -6.97 -7.31 -9.98
CA HIS A 33 -7.30 -8.45 -9.09
C HIS A 33 -6.23 -9.56 -8.98
N VAL A 34 -5.03 -9.34 -9.53
CA VAL A 34 -3.85 -10.19 -9.37
C VAL A 34 -2.77 -9.44 -8.58
N TYR A 35 -1.89 -10.18 -7.91
CA TYR A 35 -0.72 -9.59 -7.27
C TYR A 35 0.37 -9.27 -8.31
N GLY A 36 1.29 -8.38 -7.94
CA GLY A 36 2.41 -7.99 -8.81
C GLY A 36 2.12 -6.81 -9.75
N THR A 37 1.01 -6.09 -9.56
CA THR A 37 0.62 -4.94 -10.40
C THR A 37 0.91 -3.58 -9.75
N LEU A 38 1.95 -3.51 -8.92
CA LEU A 38 2.41 -2.23 -8.40
C LEU A 38 3.13 -1.46 -9.53
N PRO A 39 2.99 -0.13 -9.61
CA PRO A 39 3.72 0.67 -10.59
C PRO A 39 5.22 0.62 -10.34
N ASP A 40 6.02 0.84 -11.38
CA ASP A 40 7.50 0.85 -11.30
C ASP A 40 8.06 1.89 -10.31
N SER A 41 7.26 2.89 -9.96
CA SER A 41 7.59 3.90 -8.94
C SER A 41 7.44 3.40 -7.50
N ALA A 42 6.97 2.16 -7.28
CA ALA A 42 6.78 1.62 -5.95
C ALA A 42 8.10 1.21 -5.29
N ASP A 43 8.36 1.75 -4.10
CA ASP A 43 9.46 1.32 -3.24
C ASP A 43 9.15 -0.04 -2.59
N ILE A 44 9.30 -1.11 -3.37
CA ILE A 44 9.06 -2.48 -2.91
C ILE A 44 9.95 -2.84 -1.71
N PRO A 45 11.27 -2.58 -1.71
CA PRO A 45 12.12 -2.89 -0.56
C PRO A 45 11.62 -2.23 0.73
N GLY A 46 11.34 -0.93 0.72
CA GLY A 46 10.84 -0.23 1.90
C GLY A 46 9.45 -0.70 2.35
N ILE A 47 8.58 -1.08 1.42
CA ILE A 47 7.26 -1.66 1.74
C ILE A 47 7.41 -3.00 2.45
N VAL A 48 8.34 -3.86 2.00
CA VAL A 48 8.60 -5.18 2.57
C VAL A 48 9.26 -5.05 3.94
N GLU A 49 10.28 -4.20 4.07
CA GLU A 49 10.98 -3.97 5.33
C GLU A 49 10.03 -3.51 6.43
N ARG A 50 9.17 -2.52 6.14
CA ARG A 50 8.14 -2.04 7.08
C ARG A 50 7.17 -3.14 7.52
N ALA A 51 6.83 -4.06 6.62
CA ALA A 51 5.87 -5.13 6.87
C ALA A 51 6.51 -6.37 7.49
N ALA A 52 7.84 -6.43 7.56
CA ALA A 52 8.56 -7.55 8.11
C ALA A 52 8.25 -7.71 9.60
N VAL A 53 7.90 -8.93 10.01
CA VAL A 53 7.80 -9.28 11.43
C VAL A 53 9.22 -9.47 11.94
N VAL A 54 9.74 -8.49 12.69
CA VAL A 54 11.03 -8.64 13.37
C VAL A 54 10.81 -9.62 14.53
N LYS A 55 11.34 -10.84 14.39
CA LYS A 55 11.44 -11.76 15.53
C LYS A 55 12.62 -11.30 16.39
N HIS A 56 12.33 -10.89 17.62
CA HIS A 56 13.34 -10.72 18.66
C HIS A 56 13.86 -12.08 19.11
#